data_AF-A0A9P8JFL1-F1
#
_entry.id   AF-A0A9P8JFL1-F1
#
_cell.length_a   1.000
_cell.length_b   1.000
_cell.length_c   1.000
_cell.angle_alpha   90.00
_cell.angle_beta   90.00
_cell.angle_gamma   90.00
#
_symmetry.space_group_name_H-M   'P 1'
#
loop_
_entity.id
_entity.type
_entity.pdbx_description
1 polymer ?
#
loop_
_entity_poly.entity_id
_entity_poly.type
_entity_poly.pdbx_seq_one_letter_code
_entity_poly.pdbx_strand_id
1 'polypeptide(L)'
;LVFELLSVNLYELIKQNQFRGLSTTLVRVFAQQLLSGLCLLSKARLIHCDLKPENILLKNLESPIIKIIDFGSACDERQTVYTYIQSRFYRSPEVLLGLPYSAAIDMWSLGCIVVELFLGLPLFPGSSEYNQVSRITEMLGLPPTWMLEVGKQSGEFFEKTHDEFGRKTYRLKPMDQYSREHGTKEQPSKKYFSATTLPEIIRNYPMPRKGMKQAEIDREMNNRVAFIDFVHGLLNINPLERWTPQQARTHPFITQQKFTGPFQPQMHLKSSSSRSPAPGLQQQQQAEALSKQRAQAAQQQQHQQQQQAQSAANAAYANMHMHT
;
A
#
# COMPACT_ATOMS: atom_id res chain seq x y z
N LEU A 1 -8.23 -16.18 -28.76
CA LEU A 1 -8.69 -14.77 -28.68
C LEU A 1 -7.85 -13.97 -29.65
N VAL A 2 -8.46 -13.13 -30.50
CA VAL A 2 -7.75 -12.23 -31.44
C VAL A 2 -7.89 -10.81 -30.90
N PHE A 3 -6.79 -10.06 -30.84
CA PHE A 3 -6.73 -8.70 -30.30
C PHE A 3 -6.11 -7.73 -31.31
N GLU A 4 -6.29 -6.42 -31.08
CA GLU A 4 -5.56 -5.39 -31.82
C GLU A 4 -4.04 -5.49 -31.54
N LEU A 5 -3.22 -5.13 -32.53
CA LEU A 5 -1.77 -5.07 -32.35
C LEU A 5 -1.40 -3.83 -31.53
N LEU A 6 -0.61 -4.02 -30.48
CA LEU A 6 -0.04 -2.97 -29.63
C LEU A 6 1.49 -2.98 -29.72
N SER A 7 2.12 -1.95 -29.16
CA SER A 7 3.57 -1.78 -29.12
C SER A 7 4.17 -2.36 -27.82
N VAL A 8 5.36 -1.90 -27.46
CA VAL A 8 6.10 -2.35 -26.27
C VAL A 8 5.33 -2.09 -24.98
N ASN A 9 5.56 -2.94 -23.99
CA ASN A 9 5.05 -2.75 -22.64
C ASN A 9 5.89 -1.74 -21.84
N LEU A 10 5.37 -1.29 -20.69
CA LEU A 10 6.05 -0.28 -19.88
C LEU A 10 7.36 -0.78 -19.25
N TYR A 11 7.53 -2.10 -19.03
CA TYR A 11 8.81 -2.65 -18.59
C TYR A 11 9.91 -2.44 -19.64
N GLU A 12 9.61 -2.80 -20.89
CA GLU A 12 10.53 -2.60 -22.02
C GLU A 12 10.81 -1.11 -22.26
N LEU A 13 9.81 -0.23 -22.04
CA LEU A 13 10.03 1.23 -22.08
C LEU A 13 11.05 1.70 -21.02
N ILE A 14 10.95 1.22 -19.78
CA ILE A 14 11.92 1.54 -18.70
C ILE A 14 13.32 1.03 -19.07
N LYS A 15 13.40 -0.19 -19.60
CA LYS A 15 14.65 -0.83 -20.02
C LYS A 15 15.30 -0.09 -21.18
N GLN A 16 14.54 0.36 -22.17
CA GLN A 16 15.01 1.22 -23.26
C GLN A 16 15.58 2.53 -22.72
N ASN A 17 14.98 3.08 -21.66
CA ASN A 17 15.52 4.23 -20.94
C ASN A 17 16.61 3.88 -19.90
N GLN A 18 17.27 2.73 -20.06
CA GLN A 18 18.41 2.28 -19.25
C GLN A 18 18.11 2.26 -17.73
N PHE A 19 16.87 1.97 -17.35
CA PHE A 19 16.42 1.94 -15.96
C PHE A 19 16.64 3.26 -15.18
N ARG A 20 16.66 4.40 -15.88
CA ARG A 20 16.81 5.75 -15.28
C ARG A 20 15.48 6.42 -14.90
N GLY A 21 14.38 5.67 -14.93
CA GLY A 21 13.04 6.18 -14.66
C GLY A 21 12.54 7.16 -15.71
N LEU A 22 11.31 7.64 -15.55
CA LEU A 22 10.63 8.53 -16.47
C LEU A 22 10.37 9.88 -15.80
N SER A 23 10.14 10.92 -16.60
CA SER A 23 9.81 12.24 -16.06
C SER A 23 8.48 12.20 -15.31
N THR A 24 8.36 13.00 -14.24
CA THR A 24 7.11 13.15 -13.45
C THR A 24 5.91 13.49 -14.32
N THR A 25 6.13 14.21 -15.43
CA THR A 25 5.10 14.53 -16.42
C THR A 25 4.60 13.29 -17.16
N LEU A 26 5.50 12.43 -17.65
CA LEU A 26 5.10 11.20 -18.34
C LEU A 26 4.47 10.18 -17.38
N VAL A 27 5.02 10.06 -16.17
CA VAL A 27 4.44 9.24 -15.09
C VAL A 27 3.00 9.67 -14.80
N ARG A 28 2.74 10.98 -14.71
CA ARG A 28 1.38 11.52 -14.54
C ARG A 28 0.44 11.13 -15.69
N VAL A 29 0.90 11.23 -16.93
CA VAL A 29 0.10 10.86 -18.12
C VAL A 29 -0.28 9.38 -18.11
N PHE A 30 0.64 8.49 -17.72
CA PHE A 30 0.32 7.07 -17.56
C PHE A 30 -0.61 6.83 -16.37
N ALA A 31 -0.37 7.46 -15.22
CA ALA A 31 -1.24 7.35 -14.04
C ALA A 31 -2.69 7.79 -14.34
N GLN A 32 -2.88 8.89 -15.09
CA GLN A 32 -4.20 9.36 -15.52
C GLN A 32 -4.98 8.30 -16.33
N GLN A 33 -4.31 7.65 -17.29
CA GLN A 33 -4.91 6.64 -18.13
C GLN A 33 -5.21 5.35 -17.35
N LEU A 34 -4.28 4.92 -16.49
CA LEU A 34 -4.49 3.76 -15.62
C LEU A 34 -5.64 3.98 -14.64
N LEU A 35 -5.71 5.14 -13.98
CA LEU A 35 -6.84 5.50 -13.12
C LEU A 35 -8.17 5.51 -13.87
N SER A 36 -8.18 5.95 -15.13
CA SER A 36 -9.38 5.92 -15.97
C SER A 36 -9.82 4.49 -16.29
N GLY A 37 -8.89 3.59 -16.59
CA GLY A 37 -9.14 2.16 -16.74
C GLY A 37 -9.67 1.53 -15.45
N LEU A 38 -9.04 1.79 -14.32
CA LEU A 38 -9.47 1.28 -13.01
C LEU A 38 -10.83 1.83 -12.56
N CYS A 39 -11.17 3.07 -12.91
CA CYS A 39 -12.52 3.61 -12.71
C CYS A 39 -13.56 2.78 -13.47
N LEU A 40 -13.24 2.30 -14.68
CA LEU A 40 -14.13 1.45 -15.47
C LEU A 40 -14.24 0.04 -14.87
N LEU A 41 -13.12 -0.58 -14.48
CA LEU A 41 -13.13 -1.89 -13.83
C LEU A 41 -13.92 -1.87 -12.52
N SER A 42 -13.72 -0.84 -11.70
CA SER A 42 -14.48 -0.61 -10.47
C SER A 42 -16.00 -0.50 -10.74
N LYS A 43 -16.43 0.23 -11.78
CA LYS A 43 -17.85 0.30 -12.16
C LYS A 43 -18.41 -1.05 -12.61
N ALA A 44 -17.58 -1.88 -13.25
CA ALA A 44 -17.91 -3.22 -13.71
C ALA A 44 -17.78 -4.29 -12.61
N ARG A 45 -17.30 -3.95 -11.40
CA ARG A 45 -16.95 -4.88 -10.32
C ARG A 45 -15.93 -5.94 -10.76
N LEU A 46 -14.98 -5.54 -11.60
CA LEU A 46 -13.87 -6.38 -12.00
C LEU A 46 -12.61 -5.98 -11.25
N ILE A 47 -11.88 -6.98 -10.77
CA ILE A 47 -10.53 -6.86 -10.26
C ILE A 47 -9.60 -7.46 -11.32
N HIS A 48 -8.55 -6.74 -11.71
CA HIS A 48 -7.59 -7.21 -12.70
C HIS A 48 -6.70 -8.31 -12.14
N CYS A 49 -6.30 -8.21 -10.87
CA CYS A 49 -5.50 -9.19 -10.12
C CYS A 49 -4.07 -9.41 -10.61
N ASP A 50 -3.64 -8.88 -11.75
CA ASP A 50 -2.24 -8.96 -12.20
C ASP A 50 -1.73 -7.69 -12.92
N LEU A 51 -1.96 -6.52 -12.31
CA LEU A 51 -1.39 -5.28 -12.84
C LEU A 51 0.11 -5.21 -12.57
N LYS A 52 0.86 -4.98 -13.64
CA LYS A 52 2.32 -4.82 -13.69
C LYS A 52 2.72 -4.10 -14.98
N PRO A 53 3.93 -3.53 -15.09
CA PRO A 53 4.39 -2.83 -16.29
C PRO A 53 4.31 -3.68 -17.57
N GLU A 54 4.48 -5.01 -17.48
CA GLU A 54 4.38 -5.94 -18.61
C GLU A 54 2.95 -6.05 -19.17
N ASN A 55 1.94 -5.81 -18.34
CA ASN A 55 0.52 -5.88 -18.70
C ASN A 55 -0.07 -4.51 -19.07
N ILE A 56 0.80 -3.52 -19.33
CA ILE A 56 0.43 -2.19 -19.78
C ILE A 56 1.24 -1.88 -21.03
N LEU A 57 0.58 -1.84 -22.18
CA LEU A 57 1.23 -1.66 -23.48
C LEU A 57 0.98 -0.27 -24.03
N LEU A 58 2.00 0.30 -24.68
CA LEU A 58 1.82 1.46 -25.53
C LEU A 58 1.01 1.07 -26.76
N LYS A 59 0.10 1.94 -27.20
CA LYS A 59 -0.62 1.77 -28.46
C LYS A 59 0.35 1.83 -29.65
N ASN A 60 1.29 2.77 -29.61
CA ASN A 60 2.37 2.94 -30.58
C ASN A 60 3.55 3.68 -29.92
N LEU A 61 4.70 3.79 -30.59
CA LEU A 61 5.90 4.41 -30.01
C LEU A 61 5.85 5.95 -30.03
N GLU A 62 5.01 6.52 -30.88
CA GLU A 62 4.94 7.95 -31.13
C GLU A 62 3.99 8.68 -30.16
N SER A 63 3.18 7.95 -29.39
CA SER A 63 2.22 8.53 -28.44
C SER A 63 2.27 7.84 -27.08
N PRO A 64 2.05 8.56 -25.97
CA PRO A 64 2.02 7.99 -24.63
C PRO A 64 0.67 7.32 -24.32
N ILE A 65 -0.08 6.89 -25.33
CA ILE A 65 -1.38 6.22 -25.15
C ILE A 65 -1.13 4.78 -24.74
N ILE A 66 -1.72 4.34 -23.64
CA ILE A 66 -1.54 2.98 -23.12
C ILE A 66 -2.85 2.19 -23.08
N LYS A 67 -2.74 0.87 -23.08
CA LYS A 67 -3.82 -0.08 -22.83
C LYS A 67 -3.42 -1.11 -21.79
N ILE A 68 -4.36 -1.42 -20.90
CA ILE A 68 -4.25 -2.55 -19.96
C ILE A 68 -4.62 -3.82 -20.72
N ILE A 69 -3.83 -4.87 -20.57
CA ILE A 69 -4.04 -6.18 -21.18
C ILE A 69 -4.02 -7.28 -20.12
N ASP A 70 -4.26 -8.52 -20.56
CA ASP A 70 -4.13 -9.73 -19.75
C ASP A 70 -5.08 -9.82 -18.54
N PHE A 71 -6.36 -9.97 -18.87
CA PHE A 71 -7.42 -10.24 -17.91
C PHE A 71 -7.53 -11.74 -17.55
N GLY A 72 -6.50 -12.55 -17.79
CA GLY A 72 -6.52 -14.00 -17.51
C GLY A 72 -6.67 -14.34 -16.02
N SER A 73 -6.21 -13.44 -15.15
CA SER A 73 -6.37 -13.55 -13.68
C SER A 73 -7.54 -12.74 -13.13
N ALA A 74 -8.27 -12.01 -13.97
CA ALA A 74 -9.30 -11.10 -13.52
C ALA A 74 -10.50 -11.86 -12.93
N CYS A 75 -11.14 -11.27 -11.92
CA CYS A 75 -12.32 -11.85 -11.31
C CYS A 75 -13.39 -10.80 -10.99
N ASP A 76 -14.62 -11.27 -10.79
CA ASP A 76 -15.70 -10.44 -10.23
C ASP A 76 -15.42 -10.22 -8.74
N GLU A 77 -15.52 -8.97 -8.27
CA GLU A 77 -15.28 -8.57 -6.88
C GLU A 77 -16.21 -9.29 -5.88
N ARG A 78 -17.33 -9.85 -6.35
CA ARG A 78 -18.25 -10.67 -5.55
C ARG A 78 -17.80 -12.12 -5.39
N GLN A 79 -16.85 -12.57 -6.20
CA GLN A 79 -16.38 -13.95 -6.28
C GLN A 79 -14.85 -14.00 -6.30
N THR A 80 -14.25 -13.73 -5.15
CA THR A 80 -12.80 -13.79 -4.93
C THR A 80 -12.39 -15.21 -4.49
N VAL A 81 -12.18 -16.09 -5.47
CA VAL A 81 -11.91 -17.53 -5.23
C VAL A 81 -10.44 -17.84 -4.97
N TYR A 82 -9.53 -17.07 -5.57
CA TYR A 82 -8.09 -17.36 -5.54
C TYR A 82 -7.42 -16.60 -4.40
N THR A 83 -6.59 -17.29 -3.62
CA THR A 83 -5.82 -16.70 -2.52
C THR A 83 -4.43 -16.24 -2.94
N TYR A 84 -3.85 -16.88 -3.97
CA TYR A 84 -2.55 -16.53 -4.52
C TYR A 84 -2.73 -15.80 -5.86
N ILE A 85 -2.68 -14.47 -5.80
CA ILE A 85 -2.89 -13.57 -6.95
C ILE A 85 -1.85 -12.45 -6.95
N GLN A 86 -1.81 -11.68 -8.04
CA GLN A 86 -0.83 -10.61 -8.33
C GLN A 86 0.60 -11.14 -8.51
N SER A 87 1.33 -10.56 -9.44
CA SER A 87 2.77 -10.71 -9.50
C SER A 87 3.43 -10.12 -8.24
N ARG A 88 4.37 -10.85 -7.63
CA ARG A 88 4.88 -10.61 -6.27
C ARG A 88 5.28 -9.16 -5.97
N PHE A 89 5.97 -8.49 -6.90
CA PHE A 89 6.47 -7.12 -6.68
C PHE A 89 5.35 -6.08 -6.54
N TYR A 90 4.16 -6.40 -7.07
CA TYR A 90 2.98 -5.55 -7.10
C TYR A 90 1.85 -6.11 -6.22
N ARG A 91 2.15 -7.15 -5.42
CA ARG A 91 1.17 -7.84 -4.56
C ARG A 91 0.90 -7.02 -3.32
N SER A 92 -0.39 -6.88 -3.02
CA SER A 92 -0.89 -6.07 -1.90
C SER A 92 -0.67 -6.75 -0.54
N PRO A 93 -0.58 -5.97 0.57
CA PRO A 93 -0.44 -6.52 1.92
C PRO A 93 -1.58 -7.44 2.30
N GLU A 94 -2.82 -7.12 1.95
CA GLU A 94 -3.97 -7.97 2.27
C GLU A 94 -3.92 -9.33 1.58
N VAL A 95 -3.38 -9.42 0.36
CA VAL A 95 -3.16 -10.70 -0.32
C VAL A 95 -2.01 -11.46 0.35
N LEU A 96 -0.89 -10.80 0.66
CA LEU A 96 0.25 -11.43 1.36
C LEU A 96 -0.13 -11.97 2.74
N LEU A 97 -1.05 -11.31 3.45
CA LEU A 97 -1.51 -11.74 4.78
C LEU A 97 -2.67 -12.74 4.72
N GLY A 98 -3.15 -13.12 3.53
CA GLY A 98 -4.26 -14.06 3.36
C GLY A 98 -5.61 -13.51 3.85
N LEU A 99 -5.83 -12.20 3.73
CA LEU A 99 -7.10 -11.54 4.03
C LEU A 99 -8.06 -11.63 2.84
N PRO A 100 -9.38 -11.47 3.08
CA PRO A 100 -10.30 -11.13 1.99
C PRO A 100 -9.83 -9.86 1.29
N TYR A 101 -10.01 -9.78 -0.02
CA TYR A 101 -9.55 -8.66 -0.84
C TYR A 101 -10.69 -8.08 -1.70
N SER A 102 -10.43 -6.91 -2.29
CA SER A 102 -11.37 -6.15 -3.10
C SER A 102 -10.63 -5.50 -4.28
N ALA A 103 -11.31 -4.63 -5.05
CA ALA A 103 -10.65 -3.85 -6.10
C ALA A 103 -9.49 -2.96 -5.60
N ALA A 104 -9.35 -2.77 -4.28
CA ALA A 104 -8.25 -2.02 -3.67
C ALA A 104 -6.86 -2.63 -3.96
N ILE A 105 -6.76 -3.92 -4.29
CA ILE A 105 -5.47 -4.56 -4.60
C ILE A 105 -4.85 -3.99 -5.88
N ASP A 106 -5.67 -3.62 -6.86
CA ASP A 106 -5.20 -3.04 -8.13
C ASP A 106 -4.67 -1.61 -7.91
N MET A 107 -5.22 -0.89 -6.93
CA MET A 107 -4.71 0.43 -6.53
C MET A 107 -3.34 0.35 -5.88
N TRP A 108 -3.08 -0.72 -5.10
CA TRP A 108 -1.74 -0.99 -4.58
C TRP A 108 -0.74 -1.28 -5.70
N SER A 109 -1.10 -2.16 -6.65
CA SER A 109 -0.26 -2.45 -7.81
C SER A 109 0.02 -1.18 -8.62
N LEU A 110 -0.98 -0.32 -8.83
CA LEU A 110 -0.80 0.98 -9.47
C LEU A 110 0.22 1.85 -8.72
N GLY A 111 0.15 1.93 -7.39
CA GLY A 111 1.13 2.67 -6.59
C GLY A 111 2.56 2.18 -6.82
N CYS A 112 2.76 0.86 -6.83
CA CYS A 112 4.05 0.24 -7.10
C CYS A 112 4.55 0.57 -8.51
N ILE A 113 3.68 0.42 -9.53
CA ILE A 113 3.99 0.71 -10.94
C ILE A 113 4.37 2.18 -11.13
N VAL A 114 3.62 3.10 -10.55
CA VAL A 114 3.83 4.54 -10.73
C VAL A 114 5.15 4.99 -10.11
N VAL A 115 5.53 4.43 -8.95
CA VAL A 115 6.84 4.68 -8.35
C VAL A 115 7.96 4.02 -9.17
N GLU A 116 7.76 2.81 -9.67
CA GLU A 116 8.72 2.13 -10.54
C GLU A 116 8.96 2.88 -11.86
N LEU A 117 7.91 3.42 -12.47
CA LEU A 117 8.04 4.28 -13.65
C LEU A 117 8.88 5.52 -13.35
N PHE A 118 8.75 6.11 -12.15
CA PHE A 118 9.55 7.27 -11.75
C PHE A 118 11.02 6.91 -11.45
N LEU A 119 11.27 5.78 -10.75
CA LEU A 119 12.61 5.39 -10.30
C LEU A 119 13.38 4.57 -11.35
N GLY A 120 12.67 3.95 -12.29
CA GLY A 120 13.20 2.98 -13.25
C GLY A 120 13.50 1.61 -12.65
N LEU A 121 13.17 1.39 -11.38
CA LEU A 121 13.44 0.16 -10.63
C LEU A 121 12.21 -0.23 -9.81
N PRO A 122 11.91 -1.53 -9.65
CA PRO A 122 10.78 -1.97 -8.85
C PRO A 122 10.86 -1.48 -7.42
N LEU A 123 9.73 -1.00 -6.88
CA LEU A 123 9.66 -0.47 -5.52
C LEU A 123 9.89 -1.58 -4.46
N PHE A 124 9.25 -2.73 -4.64
CA PHE A 124 9.34 -3.87 -3.74
C PHE A 124 9.77 -5.14 -4.50
N PRO A 125 11.08 -5.31 -4.81
CA PRO A 125 11.62 -6.45 -5.55
C PRO A 125 11.83 -7.68 -4.65
N GLY A 126 10.78 -8.21 -4.02
CA GLY A 126 10.89 -9.31 -3.06
C GLY A 126 11.32 -10.64 -3.70
N SER A 127 12.39 -11.27 -3.21
CA SER A 127 12.82 -12.61 -3.69
C SER A 127 11.94 -13.76 -3.19
N SER A 128 11.26 -13.55 -2.06
CA SER A 128 10.34 -14.47 -1.38
C SER A 128 9.14 -13.67 -0.84
N GLU A 129 8.10 -14.33 -0.33
CA GLU A 129 6.98 -13.63 0.31
C GLU A 129 7.41 -12.95 1.61
N TYR A 130 8.26 -13.60 2.41
CA TYR A 130 8.88 -12.97 3.57
C TYR A 130 9.67 -11.72 3.17
N ASN A 131 10.55 -11.81 2.17
CA ASN A 131 11.31 -10.65 1.71
C ASN A 131 10.40 -9.53 1.17
N GLN A 132 9.30 -9.87 0.49
CA GLN A 132 8.30 -8.90 0.04
C GLN A 132 7.66 -8.17 1.24
N VAL A 133 7.20 -8.91 2.25
CA VAL A 133 6.59 -8.35 3.48
C VAL A 133 7.60 -7.52 4.27
N SER A 134 8.86 -7.97 4.39
CA SER A 134 9.93 -7.22 5.05
C SER A 134 10.16 -5.87 4.38
N ARG A 135 10.27 -5.83 3.04
CA ARG A 135 10.49 -4.59 2.29
C ARG A 135 9.34 -3.59 2.44
N ILE A 136 8.10 -4.08 2.40
CA ILE A 136 6.91 -3.24 2.63
C ILE A 136 6.96 -2.67 4.05
N THR A 137 7.24 -3.51 5.05
CA THR A 137 7.26 -3.13 6.46
C THR A 137 8.38 -2.13 6.78
N GLU A 138 9.58 -2.36 6.24
CA GLU A 138 10.75 -1.48 6.40
C GLU A 138 10.50 -0.09 5.83
N MET A 139 9.77 0.01 4.71
CA MET A 139 9.55 1.28 4.02
C MET A 139 8.30 2.04 4.49
N LEU A 140 7.21 1.32 4.76
CA LEU A 140 5.88 1.90 5.00
C LEU A 140 5.36 1.65 6.43
N GLY A 141 6.07 0.87 7.24
CA GLY A 141 5.66 0.50 8.58
C GLY A 141 4.82 -0.77 8.65
N LEU A 142 4.43 -1.15 9.86
CA LEU A 142 3.66 -2.38 10.10
C LEU A 142 2.22 -2.25 9.57
N PRO A 143 1.62 -3.36 9.09
CA PRO A 143 0.19 -3.40 8.85
C PRO A 143 -0.62 -3.06 10.13
N PRO A 144 -1.80 -2.44 9.99
CA PRO A 144 -2.72 -2.23 11.10
C PRO A 144 -2.96 -3.50 11.91
N THR A 145 -3.14 -3.34 13.22
CA THR A 145 -3.34 -4.45 14.17
C THR A 145 -4.45 -5.41 13.73
N TRP A 146 -5.56 -4.90 13.19
CA TRP A 146 -6.67 -5.74 12.75
C TRP A 146 -6.27 -6.69 11.61
N MET A 147 -5.41 -6.24 10.69
CA MET A 147 -4.93 -7.05 9.57
C MET A 147 -4.05 -8.20 10.10
N LEU A 148 -3.19 -7.90 11.07
CA LEU A 148 -2.32 -8.89 11.72
C LEU A 148 -3.10 -9.86 12.62
N GLU A 149 -4.26 -9.44 13.14
CA GLU A 149 -5.12 -10.28 13.98
C GLU A 149 -5.94 -11.30 13.19
N VAL A 150 -6.35 -10.95 11.97
CA VAL A 150 -7.31 -11.75 11.19
C VAL A 150 -6.70 -12.34 9.92
N GLY A 151 -5.51 -11.89 9.52
CA GLY A 151 -4.79 -12.42 8.37
C GLY A 151 -4.38 -13.87 8.60
N LYS A 152 -4.83 -14.75 7.71
CA LYS A 152 -4.58 -16.20 7.79
C LYS A 152 -3.10 -16.54 7.74
N GLN A 153 -2.30 -15.71 7.07
CA GLN A 153 -0.85 -15.88 6.91
C GLN A 153 -0.04 -14.90 7.78
N SER A 154 -0.69 -14.09 8.63
CA SER A 154 0.02 -13.13 9.47
C SER A 154 1.03 -13.80 10.41
N GLY A 155 0.68 -14.97 10.95
CA GLY A 155 1.56 -15.76 11.81
C GLY A 155 2.80 -16.33 11.12
N GLU A 156 2.85 -16.37 9.78
CA GLU A 156 4.04 -16.81 9.03
C GLU A 156 5.15 -15.75 9.14
N PHE A 157 4.78 -14.47 9.04
CA PHE A 157 5.73 -13.35 8.94
C PHE A 157 5.90 -12.56 10.24
N PHE A 158 4.85 -12.46 11.05
CA PHE A 158 4.83 -11.61 12.25
C PHE A 158 4.66 -12.46 13.49
N GLU A 159 5.26 -12.00 14.58
CA GLU A 159 5.03 -12.56 15.90
C GLU A 159 4.37 -11.54 16.83
N LYS A 160 3.64 -12.08 17.79
CA LYS A 160 2.85 -11.32 18.74
C LYS A 160 3.69 -11.03 19.97
N THR A 161 3.82 -9.76 20.31
CA THR A 161 4.63 -9.26 21.41
C THR A 161 3.76 -8.49 22.41
N HIS A 162 4.36 -8.05 23.51
CA HIS A 162 3.74 -7.14 24.45
C HIS A 162 4.65 -5.92 24.62
N ASP A 163 4.06 -4.73 24.73
CA ASP A 163 4.81 -3.54 25.13
C ASP A 163 5.03 -3.49 26.65
N GLU A 164 5.70 -2.44 27.11
CA GLU A 164 6.01 -2.20 28.54
C GLU A 164 4.77 -2.13 29.44
N PHE A 165 3.59 -1.90 28.86
CA PHE A 165 2.30 -1.82 29.56
C PHE A 165 1.49 -3.12 29.42
N GLY A 166 2.11 -4.20 28.92
CA GLY A 166 1.46 -5.48 28.68
C GLY A 166 0.44 -5.46 27.54
N ARG A 167 0.42 -4.40 26.71
CA ARG A 167 -0.50 -4.32 25.58
C ARG A 167 0.05 -5.15 24.44
N LYS A 168 -0.84 -5.90 23.81
CA LYS A 168 -0.54 -6.73 22.65
C LYS A 168 -0.04 -5.88 21.49
N THR A 169 1.16 -6.17 21.02
CA THR A 169 1.80 -5.57 19.86
C THR A 169 2.24 -6.66 18.88
N TYR A 170 2.79 -6.26 17.73
CA TYR A 170 3.31 -7.16 16.72
C TYR A 170 4.65 -6.66 16.23
N ARG A 171 5.52 -7.58 15.82
CA ARG A 171 6.74 -7.27 15.08
C ARG A 171 6.97 -8.29 13.98
N LEU A 172 7.68 -7.87 12.94
CA LEU A 172 8.17 -8.77 11.90
C LEU A 172 9.15 -9.76 12.54
N LYS A 173 9.01 -11.05 12.24
CA LYS A 173 9.97 -12.07 12.68
C LYS A 173 11.34 -11.75 12.11
N PRO A 174 12.43 -11.88 12.90
CA PRO A 174 13.79 -11.85 12.38
C PRO A 174 14.00 -12.88 11.26
N MET A 175 14.85 -12.55 10.29
CA MET A 175 15.10 -13.39 9.11
C MET A 175 15.64 -14.78 9.47
N ASP A 176 16.49 -14.84 10.50
CA ASP A 176 17.05 -16.10 11.01
C ASP A 176 15.97 -16.97 11.66
N GLN A 177 15.02 -16.37 12.37
CA GLN A 177 13.86 -17.08 12.92
C GLN A 177 12.97 -17.62 11.82
N TYR A 178 12.58 -16.78 10.86
CA TYR A 178 11.76 -17.21 9.72
C TYR A 178 12.43 -18.36 8.95
N SER A 179 13.73 -18.24 8.68
CA SER A 179 14.52 -19.27 7.98
C SER A 179 14.54 -20.61 8.72
N ARG A 180 14.70 -20.58 10.06
CA ARG A 180 14.64 -21.80 10.89
C ARG A 180 13.26 -22.45 10.86
N GLU A 181 12.20 -21.66 10.99
CA GLU A 181 10.81 -22.17 11.05
C GLU A 181 10.36 -22.80 9.73
N HIS A 182 10.83 -22.26 8.59
CA HIS A 182 10.40 -22.70 7.25
C HIS A 182 11.43 -23.58 6.53
N GLY A 183 12.57 -23.87 7.15
CA GLY A 183 13.66 -24.62 6.52
C GLY A 183 14.23 -23.94 5.27
N THR A 184 14.17 -22.61 5.20
CA THR A 184 14.65 -21.82 4.05
C THR A 184 16.00 -21.15 4.35
N LYS A 185 16.63 -20.63 3.30
CA LYS A 185 17.83 -19.79 3.39
C LYS A 185 17.50 -18.41 2.84
N GLU A 186 16.80 -17.60 3.61
CA GLU A 186 16.50 -16.22 3.21
C GLU A 186 17.78 -15.39 3.11
N GLN A 187 17.75 -14.43 2.18
CA GLN A 187 18.86 -13.52 1.93
C GLN A 187 18.41 -12.08 2.17
N PRO A 188 19.32 -11.21 2.65
CA PRO A 188 19.00 -9.80 2.80
C PRO A 188 18.56 -9.16 1.49
N SER A 189 17.65 -8.20 1.62
CA SER A 189 17.21 -7.35 0.52
C SER A 189 18.38 -6.66 -0.18
N LYS A 190 18.49 -6.81 -1.50
CA LYS A 190 19.33 -5.92 -2.31
C LYS A 190 18.87 -4.47 -2.11
N LYS A 191 19.80 -3.61 -1.68
CA LYS A 191 19.56 -2.18 -1.45
C LYS A 191 19.79 -1.42 -2.76
N TYR A 192 18.72 -0.92 -3.36
CA TYR A 192 18.78 -0.07 -4.55
C TYR A 192 18.98 1.41 -4.20
N PHE A 193 18.46 1.82 -3.05
CA PHE A 193 18.46 3.20 -2.59
C PHE A 193 19.22 3.29 -1.26
N SER A 194 19.89 4.42 -1.05
CA SER A 194 20.55 4.72 0.22
C SER A 194 19.54 5.10 1.31
N ALA A 195 18.45 5.77 0.92
CA ALA A 195 17.33 6.09 1.80
C ALA A 195 16.40 4.88 1.98
N THR A 196 15.72 4.83 3.13
CA THR A 196 14.81 3.73 3.50
C THR A 196 13.33 4.10 3.36
N THR A 197 12.99 5.38 3.52
CA THR A 197 11.60 5.84 3.44
C THR A 197 11.23 6.28 2.03
N LEU A 198 9.99 6.02 1.61
CA LEU A 198 9.49 6.38 0.28
C LEU A 198 9.64 7.90 -0.04
N PRO A 199 9.32 8.83 0.87
CA PRO A 199 9.51 10.26 0.61
C PRO A 199 10.96 10.65 0.37
N GLU A 200 11.90 10.09 1.14
CA GLU A 200 13.32 10.38 0.98
C GLU A 200 13.87 9.79 -0.32
N ILE A 201 13.48 8.56 -0.67
CA ILE A 201 13.87 7.93 -1.94
C ILE A 201 13.45 8.81 -3.13
N ILE A 202 12.21 9.32 -3.14
CA ILE A 202 11.70 10.17 -4.21
C ILE A 202 12.36 11.55 -4.22
N ARG A 203 12.52 12.20 -3.05
CA ARG A 203 13.17 13.52 -2.97
C ARG A 203 14.63 13.48 -3.42
N ASN A 204 15.34 12.42 -3.03
CA ASN A 204 16.78 12.29 -3.29
C ASN A 204 17.08 11.69 -4.68
N TYR A 205 16.07 11.24 -5.42
CA TYR A 205 16.29 10.70 -6.76
C TYR A 205 16.95 11.76 -7.67
N PRO A 206 17.94 11.40 -8.50
CA PRO A 206 18.67 12.39 -9.30
C PRO A 206 17.74 13.28 -10.16
N MET A 207 18.17 14.52 -10.38
CA MET A 207 17.46 15.43 -11.29
C MET A 207 17.58 14.94 -12.75
N PRO A 208 16.55 15.12 -13.60
CA PRO A 208 16.57 14.61 -14.96
C PRO A 208 17.69 15.18 -15.84
N ARG A 209 18.14 16.42 -15.54
CA ARG A 209 19.19 17.12 -16.31
C ARG A 209 20.19 17.77 -15.36
N LYS A 210 21.46 17.76 -15.75
CA LYS A 210 22.52 18.50 -15.05
C LYS A 210 22.42 19.99 -15.39
N GLY A 211 22.73 20.86 -14.42
CA GLY A 211 22.77 22.32 -14.63
C GLY A 211 21.41 22.98 -14.83
N MET A 212 20.32 22.38 -14.34
CA MET A 212 18.99 23.01 -14.35
C MET A 212 19.01 24.34 -13.59
N LYS A 213 18.20 25.30 -14.03
CA LYS A 213 18.03 26.57 -13.30
C LYS A 213 17.33 26.31 -11.98
N GLN A 214 17.61 27.12 -10.95
CA GLN A 214 16.99 26.96 -9.63
C GLN A 214 15.46 26.90 -9.70
N ALA A 215 14.83 27.77 -10.49
CA ALA A 215 13.37 27.77 -10.67
C ALA A 215 12.81 26.45 -11.27
N GLU A 216 13.58 25.76 -12.11
CA GLU A 216 13.18 24.46 -12.67
C GLU A 216 13.34 23.34 -11.64
N ILE A 217 14.41 23.41 -10.83
CA ILE A 217 14.63 22.51 -9.70
C ILE A 217 13.49 22.66 -8.69
N ASP A 218 13.14 23.89 -8.31
CA ASP A 218 12.06 24.17 -7.36
C ASP A 218 10.71 23.66 -7.87
N ARG A 219 10.44 23.82 -9.17
CA ARG A 219 9.23 23.29 -9.81
C ARG A 219 9.19 21.76 -9.78
N GLU A 220 10.29 21.10 -10.10
CA GLU A 220 10.38 19.63 -10.03
C GLU A 220 10.25 19.12 -8.60
N MET A 221 10.87 19.79 -7.62
CA MET A 221 10.71 19.44 -6.21
C MET A 221 9.27 19.59 -5.72
N ASN A 222 8.57 20.67 -6.12
CA ASN A 222 7.15 20.83 -5.82
C ASN A 222 6.30 19.72 -6.46
N ASN A 223 6.62 19.31 -7.70
CA ASN A 223 5.96 18.17 -8.33
C ASN A 223 6.19 16.87 -7.56
N ARG A 224 7.42 16.64 -7.07
CA ARG A 224 7.76 15.46 -6.27
C ARG A 224 7.03 15.45 -4.93
N VAL A 225 6.83 16.60 -4.29
CA VAL A 225 6.03 16.69 -3.06
C VAL A 225 4.57 16.24 -3.32
N ALA A 226 3.95 16.73 -4.39
CA ALA A 226 2.62 16.28 -4.78
C ALA A 226 2.59 14.79 -5.18
N PHE A 227 3.66 14.32 -5.85
CA PHE A 227 3.79 12.93 -6.23
C PHE A 227 3.90 11.98 -5.03
N ILE A 228 4.66 12.37 -4.01
CA ILE A 228 4.82 11.62 -2.75
C ILE A 228 3.45 11.47 -2.07
N ASP A 229 2.69 12.56 -1.93
CA ASP A 229 1.34 12.52 -1.34
C ASP A 229 0.41 11.59 -2.14
N PHE A 230 0.46 11.70 -3.47
CA PHE A 230 -0.30 10.85 -4.37
C PHE A 230 -0.01 9.36 -4.15
N VAL A 231 1.26 8.95 -4.17
CA VAL A 231 1.63 7.54 -4.02
C VAL A 231 1.41 7.03 -2.60
N HIS A 232 1.47 7.88 -1.57
CA HIS A 232 1.07 7.50 -0.20
C HIS A 232 -0.41 7.11 -0.13
N GLY A 233 -1.29 7.83 -0.84
CA GLY A 233 -2.70 7.46 -0.94
C GLY A 233 -2.94 6.11 -1.63
N LEU A 234 -2.13 5.79 -2.65
CA LEU A 234 -2.20 4.51 -3.37
C LEU A 234 -1.59 3.34 -2.60
N LEU A 235 -0.53 3.60 -1.82
CA LEU A 235 0.23 2.61 -1.06
C LEU A 235 -0.15 2.58 0.43
N ASN A 236 -1.34 3.06 0.79
CA ASN A 236 -1.84 2.86 2.15
C ASN A 236 -1.99 1.36 2.42
N ILE A 237 -1.35 0.87 3.47
CA ILE A 237 -1.37 -0.55 3.84
C ILE A 237 -2.78 -0.99 4.20
N ASN A 238 -3.57 -0.13 4.86
CA ASN A 238 -4.97 -0.40 5.15
C ASN A 238 -5.81 -0.29 3.87
N PRO A 239 -6.34 -1.39 3.30
CA PRO A 239 -7.14 -1.32 2.08
C PRO A 239 -8.43 -0.51 2.25
N LEU A 240 -8.91 -0.30 3.48
CA LEU A 240 -10.10 0.50 3.78
C LEU A 240 -9.83 2.01 3.69
N GLU A 241 -8.59 2.43 3.85
CA GLU A 241 -8.14 3.83 3.78
C GLU A 241 -7.39 4.14 2.47
N ARG A 242 -7.03 3.10 1.71
CA ARG A 242 -6.39 3.22 0.40
C ARG A 242 -7.33 3.90 -0.58
N TRP A 243 -6.82 4.87 -1.33
CA TRP A 243 -7.66 5.66 -2.23
C TRP A 243 -8.22 4.79 -3.36
N THR A 244 -9.51 4.99 -3.63
CA THR A 244 -10.18 4.45 -4.81
C THR A 244 -9.70 5.15 -6.09
N PRO A 245 -9.87 4.54 -7.28
CA PRO A 245 -9.53 5.19 -8.54
C PRO A 245 -10.19 6.57 -8.72
N GLN A 246 -11.45 6.70 -8.29
CA GLN A 246 -12.24 7.92 -8.40
C GLN A 246 -11.67 9.03 -7.50
N GLN A 247 -11.28 8.70 -6.27
CA GLN A 247 -10.64 9.63 -5.35
C GLN A 247 -9.26 10.05 -5.86
N ALA A 248 -8.42 9.09 -6.23
CA ALA A 248 -7.06 9.34 -6.70
C ALA A 248 -7.03 10.22 -7.97
N ARG A 249 -8.02 10.09 -8.87
CA ARG A 249 -8.13 10.92 -10.07
C ARG A 249 -8.33 12.41 -9.77
N THR A 250 -8.80 12.76 -8.59
CA THR A 250 -9.03 14.17 -8.18
C THR A 250 -7.81 14.82 -7.51
N HIS A 251 -6.76 14.05 -7.27
CA HIS A 251 -5.56 14.52 -6.58
C HIS A 251 -4.80 15.60 -7.39
N PRO A 252 -4.21 16.65 -6.77
CA PRO A 252 -3.48 17.72 -7.46
C PRO A 252 -2.34 17.27 -8.39
N PHE A 253 -1.61 16.20 -8.03
CA PHE A 253 -0.62 15.58 -8.93
C PHE A 253 -1.24 15.16 -10.26
N ILE A 254 -2.47 14.65 -10.26
CA ILE A 254 -3.20 14.18 -11.44
C ILE A 254 -3.89 15.34 -12.17
N THR A 255 -4.56 16.24 -11.44
CA THR A 255 -5.31 17.36 -12.02
C THR A 255 -4.42 18.53 -12.44
N GLN A 256 -3.14 18.51 -12.06
CA GLN A 256 -2.17 19.60 -12.22
C GLN A 256 -2.56 20.90 -11.50
N GLN A 257 -3.50 20.82 -10.58
CA GLN A 257 -3.78 21.92 -9.66
C GLN A 257 -2.60 22.11 -8.69
N LYS A 258 -2.49 23.31 -8.14
CA LYS A 258 -1.45 23.60 -7.13
C LYS A 258 -1.65 22.70 -5.92
N PHE A 259 -0.63 21.94 -5.56
CA PHE A 259 -0.62 21.17 -4.32
C PHE A 259 -0.35 22.12 -3.15
N THR A 260 -1.28 22.21 -2.20
CA THR A 260 -1.22 23.15 -1.07
C THR A 260 -1.05 22.48 0.28
N GLY A 261 -1.03 21.16 0.33
CA GLY A 261 -0.92 20.37 1.56
C GLY A 261 -1.46 18.95 1.37
N PRO A 262 -1.37 18.10 2.41
CA PRO A 262 -1.79 16.71 2.34
C PRO A 262 -3.22 16.57 1.79
N PHE A 263 -3.38 15.76 0.75
CA PHE A 263 -4.68 15.61 0.11
C PHE A 263 -5.60 14.74 0.95
N GLN A 264 -6.80 15.25 1.23
CA GLN A 264 -7.87 14.48 1.82
C GLN A 264 -8.94 14.25 0.75
N PRO A 265 -9.10 13.01 0.25
CA PRO A 265 -10.14 12.73 -0.72
C PRO A 265 -11.50 12.98 -0.10
N GLN A 266 -12.39 13.63 -0.86
CA GLN A 266 -13.77 13.80 -0.41
C GLN A 266 -14.42 12.43 -0.23
N MET A 267 -14.83 12.11 1.01
CA MET A 267 -15.56 10.89 1.36
C MET A 267 -16.93 10.77 0.66
N HIS A 268 -17.38 11.87 0.05
CA HIS A 268 -18.73 12.03 -0.51
C HIS A 268 -18.73 12.32 -2.01
N LEU A 269 -17.93 11.62 -2.81
CA LEU A 269 -18.47 11.24 -4.11
C LEU A 269 -19.40 10.07 -3.83
N LYS A 270 -20.67 10.39 -3.48
CA LYS A 270 -21.76 9.42 -3.51
C LYS A 270 -21.66 8.75 -4.86
N SER A 271 -21.11 7.54 -4.93
CA SER A 271 -21.44 6.67 -6.04
C SER A 271 -22.96 6.61 -5.94
N SER A 272 -23.66 7.08 -6.96
CA SER A 272 -25.11 7.01 -7.08
C SER A 272 -25.61 5.56 -7.16
N SER A 273 -24.80 4.59 -6.72
CA SER A 273 -25.11 3.20 -6.74
C SER A 273 -25.71 2.80 -5.39
N SER A 274 -27.00 2.46 -5.42
CA SER A 274 -27.73 1.73 -4.38
C SER A 274 -27.18 0.31 -4.14
N ARG A 275 -25.90 0.08 -4.44
CA ARG A 275 -25.30 -1.24 -4.57
C ARG A 275 -24.56 -1.61 -3.29
N SER A 276 -24.85 -2.80 -2.77
CA SER A 276 -24.15 -3.36 -1.61
C SER A 276 -22.63 -3.42 -1.85
N PRO A 277 -21.80 -3.14 -0.83
CA PRO A 277 -20.36 -3.31 -0.92
C PRO A 277 -19.98 -4.75 -1.27
N ALA A 278 -18.82 -4.96 -1.88
CA ALA A 278 -18.34 -6.30 -2.19
C ALA A 278 -18.07 -7.13 -0.93
N PRO A 279 -18.25 -8.47 -0.96
CA PRO A 279 -18.08 -9.33 0.21
C PRO A 279 -16.72 -9.19 0.90
N GLY A 280 -15.63 -9.11 0.12
CA GLY A 280 -14.29 -8.92 0.68
C GLY A 280 -14.15 -7.61 1.45
N LEU A 281 -14.71 -6.52 0.92
CA LEU A 281 -14.74 -5.22 1.59
C LEU A 281 -15.59 -5.25 2.88
N GLN A 282 -16.75 -5.91 2.85
CA GLN A 282 -17.60 -6.06 4.05
C GLN A 282 -16.89 -6.83 5.16
N GLN A 283 -16.21 -7.93 4.82
CA GLN A 283 -15.46 -8.73 5.77
C GLN A 283 -14.30 -7.93 6.39
N GLN A 284 -13.57 -7.15 5.59
CA GLN A 284 -12.52 -6.25 6.09
C GLN A 284 -13.08 -5.20 7.07
N GLN A 285 -14.19 -4.55 6.74
CA GLN A 285 -14.83 -3.56 7.61
C GLN A 285 -15.29 -4.15 8.94
N GLN A 286 -15.90 -5.35 8.90
CA GLN A 286 -16.30 -6.06 10.12
C GLN A 286 -15.11 -6.43 10.99
N ALA A 287 -14.03 -6.94 10.37
CA ALA A 287 -12.81 -7.30 11.08
C ALA A 287 -12.15 -6.10 11.77
N GLU A 288 -12.05 -4.96 11.08
CA GLU A 288 -11.51 -3.74 11.66
C GLU A 288 -12.39 -3.23 12.82
N ALA A 289 -13.71 -3.22 12.66
CA ALA A 289 -14.64 -2.79 13.71
C ALA A 289 -14.52 -3.66 14.97
N LEU A 290 -14.47 -4.98 14.81
CA LEU A 290 -14.29 -5.93 15.92
C LEU A 290 -12.93 -5.74 16.61
N SER A 291 -11.86 -5.50 15.86
CA SER A 291 -10.54 -5.23 16.45
C SER A 291 -10.54 -3.93 17.27
N LYS A 292 -11.15 -2.86 16.74
CA LYS A 292 -11.32 -1.58 17.46
C LYS A 292 -12.13 -1.75 18.75
N GLN A 293 -13.22 -2.51 18.72
CA GLN A 293 -14.02 -2.83 19.91
C GLN A 293 -13.20 -3.59 20.97
N ARG A 294 -12.42 -4.60 20.56
CA ARG A 294 -11.54 -5.34 21.47
C ARG A 294 -10.49 -4.44 22.12
N ALA A 295 -9.88 -3.55 21.34
CA ALA A 295 -8.89 -2.61 21.85
C ALA A 295 -9.48 -1.64 22.89
N GLN A 296 -10.68 -1.12 22.63
CA GLN A 296 -11.40 -0.26 23.58
C GLN A 296 -11.76 -0.99 24.87
N ALA A 297 -12.27 -2.24 24.76
CA ALA A 297 -12.59 -3.06 25.93
C ALA A 297 -11.35 -3.36 26.78
N ALA A 298 -10.21 -3.66 26.15
CA ALA A 298 -8.95 -3.90 26.85
C ALA A 298 -8.45 -2.64 27.59
N GLN A 299 -8.55 -1.46 26.97
CA GLN A 299 -8.19 -0.18 27.61
C GLN A 299 -9.09 0.13 28.81
N GLN A 300 -10.40 -0.11 28.70
CA GLN A 300 -11.34 0.10 29.80
C GLN A 300 -11.05 -0.84 30.98
N GLN A 301 -10.75 -2.12 30.71
CA GLN A 301 -10.37 -3.08 31.75
C GLN A 301 -9.07 -2.68 32.45
N GLN A 302 -8.05 -2.24 31.71
CA GLN A 302 -6.80 -1.73 32.31
C GLN A 302 -7.04 -0.49 33.18
N HIS A 303 -7.88 0.45 32.73
CA HIS A 303 -8.19 1.64 33.50
C HIS A 303 -8.93 1.30 34.80
N GLN A 304 -9.88 0.35 34.75
CA GLN A 304 -10.57 -0.14 35.94
C GLN A 304 -9.62 -0.83 36.93
N GLN A 305 -8.69 -1.66 36.43
CA GLN A 305 -7.68 -2.32 37.28
C GLN A 305 -6.73 -1.31 37.94
N GLN A 306 -6.29 -0.28 37.20
CA GLN A 306 -5.45 0.79 37.78
C GLN A 306 -6.20 1.58 38.85
N GLN A 307 -7.46 1.96 38.61
CA GLN A 307 -8.27 2.65 39.61
C GLN A 307 -8.46 1.80 40.87
N GLN A 308 -8.77 0.50 40.73
CA GLN A 308 -8.91 -0.42 41.86
C GLN A 308 -7.60 -0.58 42.64
N ALA A 309 -6.47 -0.73 41.95
CA ALA A 309 -5.15 -0.83 42.58
C ALA A 309 -4.79 0.46 43.35
N GLN A 310 -5.10 1.63 42.78
CA GLN A 310 -4.84 2.91 43.42
C GLN A 310 -5.75 3.16 44.63
N SER A 311 -7.03 2.78 44.54
CA SER A 311 -7.96 2.80 45.68
C SER A 311 -7.51 1.87 46.80
N ALA A 312 -7.05 0.65 46.47
CA ALA A 312 -6.54 -0.30 47.45
C ALA A 312 -5.25 0.20 48.13
N ALA A 313 -4.33 0.80 47.36
CA ALA A 313 -3.11 1.40 47.89
C ALA A 313 -3.41 2.58 48.83
N ASN A 314 -4.35 3.46 48.45
CA ASN A 314 -4.77 4.58 49.29
C ASN A 314 -5.44 4.12 50.59
N ALA A 315 -6.28 3.08 50.54
CA ALA A 315 -6.90 2.50 51.73
C ALA A 315 -5.87 1.85 52.67
N ALA A 316 -4.87 1.15 52.12
CA ALA A 316 -3.77 0.58 52.90
C ALA A 316 -2.93 1.67 53.58
N TYR A 317 -2.63 2.77 52.88
CA TYR A 317 -1.90 3.91 53.44
C TYR A 317 -2.68 4.61 54.55
N ALA A 318 -4.00 4.82 54.37
CA ALA A 318 -4.84 5.43 55.40
C ALA A 318 -4.90 4.59 56.69
N ASN A 319 -4.99 3.25 56.56
CA ASN A 319 -4.99 2.35 57.71
C ASN A 319 -3.65 2.33 58.46
N MET A 320 -2.52 2.53 57.78
CA MET A 320 -1.20 2.62 58.43
C MET A 320 -1.04 3.89 59.29
N HIS A 321 -1.71 4.99 58.93
CA HIS A 321 -1.59 6.27 59.65
C HIS A 321 -2.65 6.51 60.72
N MET A 322 -3.63 5.61 60.87
CA MET A 322 -4.59 5.65 61.98
C MET A 322 -4.12 4.92 63.25
N HIS A 323 -2.96 4.24 63.21
CA HIS A 323 -2.41 3.45 64.32
C HIS A 323 -1.11 4.00 64.92
N THR A 324 -0.79 5.27 64.66
CA THR A 324 0.28 6.04 65.33
C THR A 324 -0.31 7.15 66.17
#